data_AF-A0A7Y2HLE8-F1
#
_entry.id   AF-A0A7Y2HLE8-F1
#
_cell.length_a   1.000
_cell.length_b   1.000
_cell.length_c   1.000
_cell.angle_alpha   90.00
_cell.angle_beta   90.00
_cell.angle_gamma   90.00
#
_symmetry.space_group_name_H-M   'P 1'
#
loop_
_entity.id
_entity.type
_entity.pdbx_description
1 polymer ?
#
loop_
_entity_poly.entity_id
_entity_poly.type
_entity_poly.pdbx_seq_one_letter_code
_entity_poly.pdbx_strand_id
1 'polypeptide(L)'
;MDYLSEHIIVLSLTVFYTLGCLYIGYYFRKKAASDVEGYYIAKRSIPGWVVSLAFFSTSASTNTYIGQAGISFKYGLSWAWMGLIWAIFCVISWQLLGPRMRLHTARLKSFTIPDYFHLRYKSSLAQSIRILSAVVILFATIWYMAGIAKGCAHVLESVM
;
A
#
# COMPACT_ATOMS: atom_id res chain seq x y z
N MET A 1 -22.64 30.84 -1.69
CA MET A 1 -21.32 31.10 -2.31
C MET A 1 -20.21 31.16 -1.26
N ASP A 2 -20.57 31.45 -0.01
CA ASP A 2 -19.64 31.56 1.13
C ASP A 2 -18.83 30.29 1.41
N TYR A 3 -19.45 29.11 1.32
CA TYR A 3 -18.77 27.82 1.49
C TYR A 3 -17.60 27.59 0.52
N LEU A 4 -17.82 27.89 -0.75
CA LEU A 4 -16.78 27.73 -1.78
C LEU A 4 -15.64 28.70 -1.55
N SER A 5 -15.92 29.93 -1.12
CA SER A 5 -14.88 30.91 -0.79
C SER A 5 -14.11 30.54 0.47
N GLU A 6 -14.76 29.97 1.49
CA GLU A 6 -14.11 29.54 2.74
C GLU A 6 -13.20 28.32 2.54
N HIS A 7 -13.59 27.38 1.67
CA HIS A 7 -12.86 26.13 1.44
C HIS A 7 -12.09 26.08 0.10
N ILE A 8 -11.94 27.20 -0.61
CA ILE A 8 -11.39 27.24 -1.96
C ILE A 8 -9.99 26.62 -2.07
N ILE A 9 -9.14 26.82 -1.06
CA ILE A 9 -7.77 26.31 -1.02
C ILE A 9 -7.77 24.78 -0.93
N VAL A 10 -8.55 24.22 0.01
CA VAL A 10 -8.63 22.76 0.24
C VAL A 10 -9.21 22.06 -0.97
N LEU A 11 -10.27 22.61 -1.55
CA LEU A 11 -10.90 22.08 -2.76
C LEU A 11 -9.92 22.11 -3.95
N SER A 12 -9.20 23.22 -4.14
CA SER A 12 -8.23 23.37 -5.22
C SER A 12 -7.08 22.36 -5.11
N LEU A 13 -6.52 22.19 -3.91
CA LEU A 13 -5.48 21.20 -3.65
C LEU A 13 -5.96 19.76 -3.91
N THR A 14 -7.18 19.45 -3.47
CA THR A 14 -7.80 18.13 -3.66
C THR A 14 -8.00 17.82 -5.15
N VAL A 15 -8.52 18.78 -5.91
CA VAL A 15 -8.72 18.64 -7.37
C VAL A 15 -7.37 18.48 -8.08
N PHE A 16 -6.40 19.34 -7.78
CA PHE A 16 -5.08 19.28 -8.40
C PHE A 16 -4.38 17.94 -8.14
N TYR A 17 -4.38 17.47 -6.88
CA TYR A 17 -3.82 16.18 -6.50
C TYR A 17 -4.51 15.02 -7.25
N THR A 18 -5.85 15.03 -7.29
CA THR A 18 -6.64 13.99 -7.97
C THR A 18 -6.35 13.96 -9.46
N LEU A 19 -6.29 15.12 -10.12
CA LEU A 19 -5.92 15.22 -11.54
C LEU A 19 -4.49 14.73 -11.78
N GLY A 20 -3.55 15.02 -10.89
CA GLY A 20 -2.19 14.49 -10.94
C GLY A 20 -2.16 12.95 -10.89
N CYS A 21 -2.90 12.34 -9.97
CA CYS A 21 -3.04 10.89 -9.87
C CYS A 21 -3.65 10.27 -11.13
N LEU A 22 -4.71 10.87 -11.67
CA LEU A 22 -5.35 10.43 -12.91
C LEU A 22 -4.41 10.55 -14.12
N TYR A 23 -3.64 11.65 -14.20
CA TYR A 23 -2.65 11.85 -15.25
C TYR A 23 -1.56 10.79 -15.22
N ILE A 24 -1.00 10.49 -14.03
CA ILE A 24 0.02 9.43 -13.87
C ILE A 24 -0.55 8.07 -14.29
N GLY A 25 -1.78 7.75 -13.88
CA GLY A 25 -2.48 6.53 -14.28
C GLY A 25 -2.66 6.45 -15.81
N TYR A 26 -3.12 7.53 -16.43
CA TYR A 26 -3.29 7.63 -17.88
C TYR A 26 -1.97 7.47 -18.62
N TYR A 27 -0.89 8.09 -18.13
CA TYR A 27 0.44 8.04 -18.73
C TYR A 27 1.00 6.61 -18.73
N PHE A 28 0.90 5.88 -17.61
CA PHE A 28 1.45 4.53 -17.49
C PHE A 28 0.54 3.40 -17.99
N ARG A 29 -0.74 3.67 -18.30
CA ARG A 29 -1.71 2.63 -18.69
C ARG A 29 -1.23 1.73 -19.84
N LYS A 30 -0.58 2.29 -20.87
CA LYS A 30 -0.11 1.52 -22.03
C LYS A 30 1.03 0.56 -21.64
N LYS A 31 1.88 0.99 -20.70
CA LYS A 31 2.98 0.16 -20.18
C LYS A 31 2.44 -0.96 -19.27
N ALA A 32 1.40 -0.67 -18.48
CA ALA A 32 0.76 -1.65 -17.62
C ALA A 32 -0.07 -2.69 -18.41
N ALA A 33 -0.69 -2.28 -19.52
CA ALA A 33 -1.53 -3.14 -20.35
C ALA A 33 -0.76 -4.08 -21.30
N SER A 34 0.57 -4.15 -21.23
CA SER A 34 1.35 -4.98 -22.15
C SER A 34 1.13 -6.48 -21.96
N ASP A 35 1.07 -6.92 -20.71
CA ASP A 35 0.99 -8.32 -20.30
C ASP A 35 0.74 -8.39 -18.78
N VAL A 36 0.48 -9.60 -18.27
CA VAL A 36 0.25 -9.85 -16.84
C VAL A 36 1.47 -9.40 -16.01
N GLU A 37 2.69 -9.64 -16.49
CA GLU A 37 3.91 -9.23 -15.78
C GLU A 37 4.08 -7.70 -15.72
N GLY A 38 3.73 -6.99 -16.79
CA GLY A 38 3.68 -5.54 -16.86
C GLY A 38 2.67 -4.95 -15.88
N TYR A 39 1.49 -5.57 -15.77
CA TYR A 39 0.44 -5.13 -14.85
C TYR A 39 0.80 -5.36 -13.37
N TYR A 40 1.25 -6.57 -13.01
CA TYR A 40 1.45 -6.93 -11.60
C TYR A 40 2.76 -6.42 -11.01
N ILE A 41 3.84 -6.38 -11.79
CA ILE A 41 5.19 -6.11 -11.27
C ILE A 41 6.04 -5.23 -12.19
N ALA A 42 5.42 -4.57 -13.18
CA ALA A 42 6.09 -3.66 -14.12
C ALA A 42 7.38 -4.24 -14.74
N LYS A 43 7.34 -5.54 -15.10
CA LYS A 43 8.49 -6.28 -15.65
C LYS A 43 9.76 -6.18 -14.80
N ARG A 44 9.61 -5.99 -13.49
CA ARG A 44 10.70 -5.82 -12.50
C ARG A 44 11.70 -4.72 -12.86
N SER A 45 11.25 -3.74 -13.66
CA SER A 45 12.05 -2.63 -14.17
C SER A 45 12.15 -1.45 -13.20
N ILE A 46 11.31 -1.43 -12.16
CA ILE A 46 11.28 -0.35 -11.17
C ILE A 46 12.49 -0.49 -10.23
N PRO A 47 13.29 0.58 -10.04
CA PRO A 47 14.44 0.53 -9.14
C PRO A 47 13.98 0.41 -7.68
N GLY A 48 14.77 -0.30 -6.87
CA GLY A 48 14.37 -0.70 -5.52
C GLY A 48 13.99 0.46 -4.58
N TRP A 49 14.60 1.64 -4.76
CA TRP A 49 14.27 2.83 -3.96
C TRP A 49 12.86 3.38 -4.28
N VAL A 50 12.41 3.29 -5.53
CA VAL A 50 11.03 3.66 -5.91
C VAL A 50 10.05 2.66 -5.31
N VAL A 51 10.39 1.37 -5.33
CA VAL A 51 9.55 0.33 -4.70
C VAL A 51 9.45 0.55 -3.19
N SER A 52 10.53 0.94 -2.51
CA SER A 52 10.47 1.25 -1.07
C SER A 52 9.60 2.47 -0.77
N LEU A 53 9.63 3.51 -1.62
CA LEU A 53 8.74 4.67 -1.47
C LEU A 53 7.27 4.27 -1.69
N ALA A 54 6.99 3.44 -2.70
CA ALA A 54 5.65 2.93 -2.95
C ALA A 54 5.14 2.07 -1.79
N PHE A 55 6.00 1.24 -1.19
CA PHE A 55 5.69 0.46 0.01
C PHE A 55 5.33 1.36 1.19
N PHE A 56 6.12 2.40 1.45
CA PHE A 56 5.85 3.36 2.51
C PHE A 56 4.53 4.12 2.26
N SER A 57 4.32 4.59 1.03
CA SER A 57 3.07 5.25 0.64
C SER A 57 1.85 4.35 0.82
N THR A 58 1.98 3.05 0.58
CA THR A 58 0.90 2.07 0.80
C THR A 58 0.60 1.86 2.28
N SER A 59 1.62 2.00 3.13
CA SER A 59 1.48 1.87 4.60
C SER A 59 0.81 3.09 5.23
N ALA A 60 0.87 4.25 4.57
CA ALA A 60 0.20 5.47 5.00
C ALA A 60 -1.31 5.37 4.71
N SER A 61 -2.10 5.17 5.76
CA SER A 61 -3.56 5.04 5.67
C SER A 61 -4.26 5.87 6.74
N THR A 62 -5.60 5.87 6.74
CA THR A 62 -6.42 6.46 7.80
C THR A 62 -5.96 6.05 9.20
N ASN A 63 -5.56 4.78 9.40
CA ASN A 63 -5.05 4.32 10.69
C ASN A 63 -3.80 5.10 11.11
N THR A 64 -2.92 5.43 10.17
CA THR A 64 -1.68 6.18 10.43
C THR A 64 -1.98 7.62 10.84
N TYR A 65 -2.89 8.30 10.15
CA TYR A 65 -3.15 9.72 10.41
C TYR A 65 -4.15 9.95 11.55
N ILE A 66 -5.22 9.16 11.63
CA ILE A 66 -6.27 9.33 12.65
C ILE A 66 -5.98 8.44 13.86
N GLY A 67 -5.73 7.15 13.62
CA GLY A 67 -5.55 6.16 14.69
C GLY A 67 -4.30 6.43 15.51
N GLN A 68 -3.14 6.54 14.87
CA GLN A 68 -1.87 6.77 15.57
C GLN A 68 -1.83 8.16 16.21
N ALA A 69 -2.41 9.19 15.59
CA ALA A 69 -2.51 10.51 16.21
C ALA A 69 -3.37 10.48 17.48
N GLY A 70 -4.53 9.80 17.45
CA GLY A 70 -5.38 9.63 18.64
C GLY A 70 -4.67 8.87 19.78
N ILE A 71 -3.92 7.82 19.46
CA ILE A 71 -3.11 7.09 20.45
C ILE A 71 -1.99 7.99 20.99
N SER A 72 -1.30 8.72 20.11
CA SER A 72 -0.25 9.65 20.51
C SER A 72 -0.79 10.79 21.39
N PHE A 73 -2.02 11.24 21.20
CA PHE A 73 -2.67 12.23 22.06
C PHE A 73 -2.87 11.67 23.48
N LYS A 74 -3.21 10.38 23.60
CA LYS A 74 -3.43 9.71 24.89
C LYS A 74 -2.14 9.36 25.63
N TYR A 75 -1.12 8.87 24.93
CA TYR A 75 0.13 8.36 25.53
C TYR A 75 1.31 9.34 25.41
N GLY A 76 1.10 10.48 24.74
CA GLY A 76 2.11 11.52 24.55
C GLY A 76 3.32 11.04 23.73
N LEU A 77 4.47 11.66 23.98
CA LEU A 77 5.71 11.43 23.23
C LEU A 77 6.24 9.99 23.35
N SER A 78 5.84 9.24 24.38
CA SER A 78 6.22 7.83 24.53
C SER A 78 5.80 6.97 23.33
N TRP A 79 4.70 7.34 22.66
CA TRP A 79 4.22 6.64 21.46
C TRP A 79 5.18 6.77 20.26
N ALA A 80 6.04 7.79 20.22
CA ALA A 80 7.04 7.96 19.17
C ALA A 80 8.00 6.76 19.07
N TRP A 81 8.22 6.03 20.17
CA TRP A 81 9.04 4.82 20.18
C TRP A 81 8.49 3.73 19.24
N MET A 82 7.16 3.65 19.08
CA MET A 82 6.54 2.68 18.16
C MET A 82 6.89 3.00 16.71
N GLY A 83 6.88 4.28 16.33
CA GLY A 83 7.30 4.72 15.01
C GLY A 83 8.77 4.39 14.73
N LEU A 84 9.65 4.60 15.73
CA LEU A 84 11.07 4.26 15.62
C LEU A 84 11.29 2.75 15.43
N ILE A 85 10.61 1.93 16.24
CA ILE A 85 10.66 0.47 16.13
C ILE A 85 10.22 0.03 14.73
N TRP A 86 9.08 0.52 14.24
CA TRP A 86 8.59 0.18 12.89
C TRP A 86 9.57 0.57 11.79
N ALA A 87 10.17 1.76 11.88
CA ALA A 87 11.17 2.21 10.93
C ALA A 87 12.39 1.26 10.90
N ILE A 88 12.92 0.90 12.08
CA ILE A 88 14.07 -0.01 12.20
C ILE A 88 13.74 -1.39 11.61
N PHE A 89 12.63 -2.00 12.02
CA PHE A 89 12.24 -3.32 11.51
C PHE A 89 11.92 -3.31 10.01
N CYS A 90 11.35 -2.20 9.50
CA CYS A 90 11.11 -2.03 8.07
C CYS A 90 12.43 -1.99 7.29
N VAL A 91 13.41 -1.22 7.75
CA VAL A 91 14.74 -1.15 7.12
C VAL A 91 15.41 -2.52 7.14
N ILE A 92 15.42 -3.21 8.29
CA ILE A 92 16.00 -4.55 8.41
C ILE A 92 15.33 -5.53 7.45
N SER A 93 13.99 -5.55 7.41
CA SER A 93 13.23 -6.40 6.49
C SER A 93 13.58 -6.11 5.03
N TRP A 94 13.66 -4.83 4.65
CA TRP A 94 13.97 -4.45 3.27
C TRP A 94 15.38 -4.86 2.85
N GLN A 95 16.37 -4.65 3.72
CA GLN A 95 17.77 -4.98 3.42
C GLN A 95 18.01 -6.50 3.42
N LEU A 96 17.39 -7.26 4.33
CA LEU A 96 17.65 -8.69 4.47
C LEU A 96 16.75 -9.57 3.59
N LEU A 97 15.45 -9.25 3.50
CA LEU A 97 14.47 -10.07 2.79
C LEU A 97 14.25 -9.59 1.36
N GLY A 98 14.27 -8.28 1.11
CA GLY A 98 13.98 -7.68 -0.20
C GLY A 98 14.83 -8.27 -1.34
N PRO A 99 16.18 -8.22 -1.29
CA PRO A 99 17.04 -8.76 -2.33
C PRO A 99 16.85 -10.26 -2.55
N ARG A 100 16.71 -11.04 -1.47
CA ARG A 100 16.51 -12.50 -1.53
C ARG A 100 15.19 -12.84 -2.19
N MET A 101 14.10 -12.21 -1.76
CA MET A 101 12.77 -12.42 -2.32
C MET A 101 12.72 -11.98 -3.80
N ARG A 102 13.38 -10.89 -4.18
CA ARG A 102 13.46 -10.47 -5.59
C ARG A 102 14.11 -11.54 -6.47
N LEU A 103 15.22 -12.13 -6.03
CA LEU A 103 15.91 -13.19 -6.77
C LEU A 103 15.04 -14.45 -6.89
N HIS A 104 14.43 -14.88 -5.79
CA HIS A 104 13.60 -16.09 -5.77
C HIS A 104 12.33 -15.96 -6.60
N THR A 105 11.61 -14.84 -6.47
CA THR A 105 10.37 -14.59 -7.24
C THR A 105 10.65 -14.43 -8.73
N ALA A 106 11.80 -13.87 -9.12
CA ALA A 106 12.22 -13.79 -10.52
C ALA A 106 12.52 -15.19 -11.11
N ARG A 107 13.22 -16.06 -10.36
CA ARG A 107 13.53 -17.43 -10.81
C ARG A 107 12.27 -18.29 -10.97
N LEU A 108 11.34 -18.19 -10.02
CA LEU A 108 10.11 -18.98 -10.04
C LEU A 108 8.98 -18.34 -10.87
N LYS A 109 9.19 -17.12 -11.39
CA LYS A 109 8.18 -16.33 -12.10
C LYS A 109 6.88 -16.14 -11.30
N SER A 110 6.99 -16.03 -9.98
CA SER A 110 5.84 -15.83 -9.08
C SER A 110 5.45 -14.37 -9.00
N PHE A 111 4.14 -14.09 -8.92
CA PHE A 111 3.61 -12.72 -8.80
C PHE A 111 3.25 -12.33 -7.37
N THR A 112 2.82 -13.29 -6.54
CA THR A 112 2.40 -13.05 -5.16
C THR A 112 3.17 -13.93 -4.18
N ILE A 113 3.14 -13.59 -2.90
CA ILE A 113 3.80 -14.39 -1.86
C ILE A 113 3.18 -15.80 -1.73
N PRO A 114 1.83 -15.96 -1.72
CA PRO A 114 1.24 -17.30 -1.69
C PRO A 114 1.59 -18.13 -2.94
N ASP A 115 1.66 -17.47 -4.11
CA ASP A 115 2.09 -18.11 -5.36
C ASP A 115 3.56 -18.55 -5.32
N TYR A 116 4.43 -17.71 -4.76
CA TYR A 116 5.83 -18.05 -4.50
C TYR A 116 5.96 -19.34 -3.67
N PHE A 117 5.21 -19.45 -2.56
CA PHE A 117 5.26 -20.65 -1.72
C PHE A 117 4.74 -21.90 -2.45
N HIS A 118 3.65 -21.77 -3.22
CA HIS A 118 3.15 -22.86 -4.04
C HIS A 118 4.19 -23.33 -5.07
N LEU A 119 4.82 -22.40 -5.79
CA LEU A 119 5.84 -22.72 -6.81
C LEU A 119 7.15 -23.24 -6.23
N ARG A 120 7.49 -22.84 -5.00
CA ARG A 120 8.70 -23.28 -4.29
C ARG A 120 8.57 -24.69 -3.72
N TYR A 121 7.42 -25.05 -3.17
CA TYR A 121 7.20 -26.32 -2.47
C TYR A 121 6.47 -27.37 -3.29
N LYS A 122 5.62 -26.97 -4.25
CA LYS A 122 4.89 -27.87 -5.17
C LYS A 122 4.12 -29.01 -4.48
N SER A 123 3.65 -28.79 -3.26
CA SER A 123 2.87 -29.77 -2.49
C SER A 123 1.37 -29.45 -2.51
N SER A 124 0.55 -30.47 -2.26
CA SER A 124 -0.91 -30.31 -2.10
C SER A 124 -1.24 -29.33 -0.97
N LEU A 125 -0.50 -29.40 0.15
CA LEU A 125 -0.61 -28.44 1.25
C LEU A 125 -0.32 -27.01 0.78
N ALA A 126 0.74 -26.79 -0.01
CA ALA A 126 1.08 -25.46 -0.50
C ALA A 126 0.02 -24.89 -1.46
N GLN A 127 -0.65 -25.76 -2.24
CA GLN A 127 -1.81 -25.36 -3.05
C GLN A 127 -3.00 -24.93 -2.18
N SER A 128 -3.33 -25.69 -1.14
CA SER A 128 -4.39 -25.33 -0.19
C SER A 128 -4.09 -24.02 0.52
N ILE A 129 -2.85 -23.82 0.98
CA ILE A 129 -2.41 -22.57 1.62
C ILE A 129 -2.50 -21.40 0.64
N ARG A 130 -2.14 -21.59 -0.63
CA ARG A 130 -2.26 -20.53 -1.65
C ARG A 130 -3.71 -20.08 -1.81
N ILE A 131 -4.66 -21.02 -1.91
CA ILE A 131 -6.09 -20.72 -2.05
C ILE A 131 -6.62 -20.05 -0.78
N LEU A 132 -6.32 -20.60 0.38
CA LEU A 132 -6.74 -20.04 1.67
C LEU A 132 -6.19 -18.61 1.85
N SER A 133 -4.92 -18.39 1.54
CA SER A 133 -4.30 -17.06 1.61
C SER A 133 -5.00 -16.07 0.68
N ALA A 134 -5.33 -16.48 -0.55
CA ALA A 134 -6.06 -15.61 -1.48
C ALA A 134 -7.44 -15.23 -0.92
N VAL A 135 -8.18 -16.17 -0.34
CA VAL A 135 -9.49 -15.90 0.29
C VAL A 135 -9.34 -14.95 1.47
N VAL A 136 -8.37 -15.20 2.36
CA VAL A 136 -8.12 -14.34 3.52
C VAL A 136 -7.70 -12.93 3.10
N ILE A 137 -6.83 -12.79 2.10
CA ILE A 137 -6.39 -11.50 1.57
C ILE A 137 -7.58 -10.74 0.99
N LEU A 138 -8.43 -11.39 0.18
CA LEU A 138 -9.61 -10.75 -0.41
C LEU A 138 -10.59 -10.30 0.68
N PHE A 139 -10.89 -11.16 1.64
CA PHE A 139 -11.77 -10.84 2.76
C PHE A 139 -11.23 -9.68 3.60
N ALA A 140 -9.96 -9.74 4.00
CA ALA A 140 -9.33 -8.70 4.80
C ALA A 140 -9.27 -7.36 4.05
N THR A 141 -9.00 -7.40 2.74
CA THR A 141 -8.93 -6.19 1.91
C THR A 141 -10.27 -5.48 1.85
N ILE A 142 -11.39 -6.21 1.76
CA ILE A 142 -12.74 -5.60 1.75
C ILE A 142 -12.98 -4.82 3.04
N TRP A 143 -12.71 -5.42 4.20
CA TRP A 143 -12.88 -4.77 5.50
C TRP A 143 -11.92 -3.59 5.69
N TYR A 144 -10.68 -3.75 5.25
CA TYR A 144 -9.69 -2.70 5.29
C TYR A 144 -10.10 -1.48 4.45
N MET A 145 -10.58 -1.70 3.22
CA MET A 145 -11.08 -0.64 2.34
C MET A 145 -12.31 0.07 2.92
N ALA A 146 -13.22 -0.68 3.56
CA ALA A 146 -14.36 -0.08 4.26
C ALA A 146 -13.91 0.83 5.42
N GLY A 147 -12.90 0.41 6.18
CA GLY A 147 -12.31 1.23 7.25
C GLY A 147 -11.66 2.51 6.72
N ILE A 148 -10.90 2.42 5.62
CA ILE A 148 -10.31 3.60 4.97
C ILE A 148 -11.41 4.54 4.48
N ALA A 149 -12.42 4.05 3.78
CA ALA A 149 -13.51 4.86 3.23
C ALA A 149 -14.26 5.63 4.33
N LYS A 150 -14.60 4.96 5.45
CA LYS A 150 -15.20 5.61 6.62
C LYS A 150 -14.31 6.69 7.20
N GLY A 151 -13.02 6.41 7.31
CA GLY A 151 -12.03 7.37 7.76
C GLY A 151 -11.92 8.61 6.90
N CYS A 152 -11.85 8.44 5.58
CA CYS A 152 -11.84 9.54 4.64
C CYS A 152 -13.13 10.37 4.72
N ALA A 153 -14.30 9.72 4.81
CA ALA A 153 -15.57 10.41 4.98
C ALA A 153 -15.59 11.26 6.25
N HIS A 154 -15.12 10.72 7.37
CA HIS A 154 -15.06 11.44 8.64
C HIS A 154 -14.10 12.65 8.60
N VAL A 155 -12.95 12.52 7.93
CA VAL A 155 -12.02 13.65 7.75
C VAL A 155 -12.62 14.72 6.86
N LEU A 156 -13.31 14.34 5.79
CA LEU A 156 -13.99 15.30 4.94
C LEU A 156 -15.07 16.03 5.74
N GLU A 157 -15.98 15.33 6.42
CA GLU A 157 -17.04 15.94 7.25
C GLU A 157 -16.54 16.84 8.38
N SER A 158 -15.32 16.63 8.89
CA SER A 158 -14.75 17.46 9.96
C SER A 158 -13.98 18.67 9.47
N VAL A 159 -13.56 18.69 8.20
CA VAL A 159 -12.74 19.75 7.60
C VAL A 159 -13.53 20.60 6.60
N MET A 160 -14.54 19.99 5.98
CA MET A 160 -15.47 20.54 4.99
C MET A 160 -16.85 20.64 5.59
#